data_AF-A0AA89LRS7-F1
#
_entry.id   AF-A0AA89LRS7-F1
#
_cell.length_a   1.000
_cell.length_b   1.000
_cell.length_c   1.000
_cell.angle_alpha   90.00
_cell.angle_beta   90.00
_cell.angle_gamma   90.00
#
_symmetry.space_group_name_H-M   'P 1'
#
loop_
_entity.id
_entity.type
_entity.pdbx_description
1 polymer ?
#
loop_
_entity_poly.entity_id
_entity_poly.type
_entity_poly.pdbx_seq_one_letter_code
_entity_poly.pdbx_strand_id
1 'polypeptide(L)'
;MRARVIEYRLEGVPDAEPQYRLITNLLDPALAPAAELAALYHRRWKIEEMFDEIKTHLCDGKKVLRSKTPDLVRQEFYALMLTHAATRRLMYEAAQDSEQRPEDLSFVHAVRVLNRRLPEAAAIPP
;
A
#
# COMPACT_ATOMS: atom_id res chain seq x y z
N MET A 1 31.31 2.53 8.55
CA MET A 1 30.05 2.96 7.91
C MET A 1 29.57 4.23 8.60
N ARG A 2 29.23 5.31 7.87
CA ARG A 2 28.69 6.55 8.45
C ARG A 2 27.17 6.54 8.32
N ALA A 3 26.46 7.04 9.33
CA ALA A 3 25.00 7.18 9.33
C ALA A 3 24.61 8.50 9.99
N ARG A 4 23.45 9.03 9.60
CA ARG A 4 22.84 10.21 10.22
C ARG A 4 21.66 9.77 11.08
N VAL A 5 21.57 10.33 12.28
CA VAL A 5 20.43 10.12 13.19
C VAL A 5 19.62 11.40 13.24
N ILE A 6 18.31 11.29 13.04
CA ILE A 6 17.35 12.37 13.17
C ILE A 6 16.45 12.04 14.36
N GLU A 7 16.48 12.90 15.37
CA GLU A 7 15.59 12.81 16.52
C GLU A 7 14.45 13.82 16.37
N TYR A 8 13.21 13.37 16.58
CA TYR A 8 12.04 14.23 16.42
C TYR A 8 10.87 13.73 17.28
N ARG A 9 9.84 14.57 17.40
CA ARG A 9 8.60 14.27 18.13
C ARG A 9 7.41 14.52 17.22
N LEU A 10 6.33 13.79 17.46
CA LEU A 10 5.05 14.05 16.83
C LEU A 10 4.15 14.78 17.81
N GLU A 11 3.81 16.02 17.49
CA GLU A 11 2.87 16.81 18.29
C GLU A 11 1.44 16.58 17.79
N GLY A 12 0.50 16.44 18.72
CA GLY A 12 -0.93 16.29 18.40
C GLY A 12 -1.34 14.93 17.81
N VAL A 13 -0.44 13.93 17.81
CA VAL A 13 -0.75 12.56 17.37
C VAL A 13 -1.09 11.69 18.60
N PRO A 14 -2.30 11.11 18.69
CA PRO A 14 -2.65 10.17 19.75
C PRO A 14 -1.70 8.98 19.80
N ASP A 15 -1.39 8.50 21.00
CA ASP A 15 -0.52 7.33 21.25
C ASP A 15 0.88 7.42 20.64
N ALA A 16 1.36 8.64 20.35
CA ALA A 16 2.71 8.84 19.84
C ALA A 16 3.77 8.55 20.92
N GLU A 17 4.85 7.91 20.49
CA GLU A 17 6.04 7.74 21.33
C GLU A 17 6.63 9.10 21.76
N PRO A 18 7.18 9.21 22.98
CA PRO A 18 7.75 10.47 23.49
C PRO A 18 8.88 11.04 22.63
N GLN A 19 9.57 10.18 21.87
CA GLN A 19 10.64 10.56 20.96
C GLN A 19 10.84 9.47 19.90
N TYR A 20 10.99 9.91 18.64
CA TYR A 20 11.32 9.05 17.52
C TYR A 20 12.77 9.25 17.08
N ARG A 21 13.38 8.17 16.58
CA ARG A 21 14.72 8.17 15.98
C ARG A 21 14.66 7.55 14.60
N LEU A 22 15.04 8.33 13.59
CA LEU A 22 15.23 7.88 12.22
C LEU A 22 16.74 7.78 11.93
N ILE A 23 17.20 6.59 11.57
CA ILE A 23 18.57 6.35 11.11
C ILE A 23 18.55 6.27 9.59
N THR A 24 19.37 7.09 8.92
CA THR A 24 19.43 7.14 7.46
C THR A 24 20.87 7.22 6.94
N ASN A 25 21.06 6.72 5.72
CA ASN A 25 22.28 6.89 4.94
C ASN A 25 22.28 8.19 4.10
N LEU A 26 21.20 8.99 4.15
CA LEU A 26 21.13 10.32 3.56
C LEU A 26 21.85 11.34 4.46
N LEU A 27 23.14 11.55 4.18
CA LEU A 27 24.03 12.29 5.08
C LEU A 27 23.92 13.81 4.97
N ASP A 28 23.52 14.35 3.82
CA ASP A 28 23.46 15.79 3.56
C ASP A 28 22.11 16.39 4.02
N PRO A 29 22.09 17.28 5.04
CA PRO A 29 20.87 17.94 5.50
C PRO A 29 20.26 18.93 4.51
N ALA A 30 21.04 19.49 3.59
CA ALA A 30 20.54 20.42 2.59
C ALA A 30 19.77 19.70 1.48
N LEU A 31 20.22 18.49 1.11
CA LEU A 31 19.54 17.65 0.12
C LEU A 31 18.42 16.79 0.73
N ALA A 32 18.50 16.48 2.02
CA ALA A 32 17.50 15.69 2.73
C ALA A 32 17.16 16.32 4.09
N PRO A 33 16.25 17.31 4.11
CA PRO A 33 15.85 18.00 5.34
C PRO A 33 15.25 17.04 6.36
N ALA A 34 15.57 17.25 7.64
CA ALA A 34 15.16 16.36 8.73
C ALA A 34 13.63 16.26 8.86
N ALA A 35 12.93 17.39 8.73
CA ALA A 35 11.47 17.46 8.84
C ALA A 35 10.77 16.68 7.72
N GLU A 36 11.25 16.80 6.48
CA GLU A 36 10.71 16.06 5.34
C GLU A 36 10.93 14.55 5.49
N LEU A 37 12.14 14.14 5.91
CA LEU A 37 12.44 12.74 6.17
C LEU A 37 11.58 12.16 7.30
N ALA A 38 11.38 12.91 8.39
CA ALA A 38 10.50 12.50 9.48
C ALA A 38 9.05 12.32 8.98
N ALA A 39 8.52 13.29 8.23
CA ALA A 39 7.18 13.23 7.65
C ALA A 39 7.01 12.03 6.69
N LEU A 40 8.01 11.79 5.83
CA LEU A 40 8.01 10.63 4.92
C LEU A 40 8.11 9.31 5.68
N TYR A 41 8.90 9.24 6.74
CA TYR A 41 9.04 8.02 7.53
C TYR A 41 7.72 7.61 8.19
N HIS A 42 6.87 8.56 8.59
CA HIS A 42 5.52 8.23 9.06
C HIS A 42 4.62 7.63 7.99
N ARG A 43 4.82 7.98 6.71
CA ARG A 43 4.12 7.31 5.61
C ARG A 43 4.49 5.83 5.47
N ARG A 44 5.56 5.34 6.13
CA ARG A 44 5.90 3.91 6.15
C ARG A 44 4.77 3.06 6.72
N TRP A 45 3.97 3.58 7.66
CA TRP A 45 2.82 2.86 8.21
C TRP A 45 1.82 2.43 7.12
N LYS A 46 1.75 3.16 6.00
CA LYS A 46 0.93 2.77 4.84
C LYS A 46 1.27 1.38 4.26
N ILE A 47 2.45 0.83 4.55
CA ILE A 47 2.77 -0.55 4.17
C ILE A 47 1.89 -1.57 4.92
N GLU A 48 1.48 -1.25 6.15
CA GLU A 48 0.61 -2.12 6.94
C GLU A 48 -0.81 -2.13 6.36
N GLU A 49 -1.31 -0.96 5.94
CA GLU A 49 -2.56 -0.86 5.17
C GLU A 49 -2.47 -1.69 3.88
N MET A 50 -1.36 -1.62 3.14
CA MET A 50 -1.15 -2.45 1.96
C MET A 50 -1.18 -3.96 2.30
N PHE A 51 -0.55 -4.36 3.40
CA PHE A 51 -0.59 -5.76 3.83
C PHE A 51 -2.01 -6.19 4.23
N ASP A 52 -2.78 -5.33 4.89
CA ASP A 52 -4.17 -5.61 5.24
C ASP A 52 -5.07 -5.67 4.00
N GLU A 53 -4.87 -4.78 3.02
CA GLU A 53 -5.57 -4.85 1.74
C GLU A 53 -5.37 -6.18 1.04
N ILE A 54 -4.11 -6.62 0.99
CA ILE A 54 -3.76 -7.92 0.41
C ILE A 54 -4.42 -9.01 1.25
N LYS A 55 -4.18 -9.08 2.56
CA LYS A 55 -4.55 -10.24 3.40
C LYS A 55 -6.06 -10.35 3.60
N THR A 56 -6.73 -9.22 3.74
CA THR A 56 -8.11 -9.12 4.21
C THR A 56 -9.02 -8.66 3.09
N HIS A 57 -8.78 -7.48 2.50
CA HIS A 57 -9.79 -6.82 1.68
C HIS A 57 -9.91 -7.32 0.25
N LEU A 58 -8.79 -7.72 -0.37
CA LEU A 58 -8.77 -8.11 -1.79
C LEU A 58 -9.67 -9.33 -2.08
N CYS A 59 -9.84 -10.22 -1.11
CA CYS A 59 -10.62 -11.45 -1.24
C CYS A 59 -11.73 -11.57 -0.20
N ASP A 60 -12.21 -10.44 0.36
CA ASP A 60 -13.31 -10.41 1.33
C ASP A 60 -13.07 -11.34 2.53
N GLY A 61 -11.83 -11.41 3.01
CA GLY A 61 -11.41 -12.26 4.13
C GLY A 61 -11.34 -13.77 3.84
N LYS A 62 -11.65 -14.23 2.62
CA LYS A 62 -11.79 -15.66 2.28
C LYS A 62 -10.49 -16.37 1.88
N LYS A 63 -9.33 -15.90 2.34
CA LYS A 63 -8.04 -16.44 1.88
C LYS A 63 -7.71 -17.79 2.50
N VAL A 64 -7.77 -18.81 1.66
CA VAL A 64 -6.94 -20.01 1.79
C VAL A 64 -6.29 -20.22 0.42
N LEU A 65 -4.95 -20.16 0.35
CA LEU A 65 -4.21 -20.63 -0.83
C LEU A 65 -4.59 -22.11 -0.99
N ARG A 66 -5.21 -22.46 -2.11
CA ARG A 66 -5.94 -23.74 -2.27
C ARG A 66 -5.06 -24.85 -2.80
N SER A 67 -4.01 -24.45 -3.52
CA SER A 67 -3.03 -25.36 -4.10
C SER A 67 -2.34 -26.23 -3.05
N LYS A 68 -2.07 -27.49 -3.42
CA LYS A 68 -1.47 -28.50 -2.53
C LYS A 68 0.02 -28.76 -2.81
N THR A 69 0.63 -27.98 -3.71
CA THR A 69 2.06 -28.07 -4.03
C THR A 69 2.74 -26.71 -3.86
N PRO A 70 4.01 -26.65 -3.41
CA PRO A 70 4.71 -25.38 -3.20
C PRO A 70 4.77 -24.47 -4.43
N ASP A 71 4.88 -25.06 -5.63
CA ASP A 71 4.98 -24.31 -6.88
C ASP A 71 3.68 -23.60 -7.22
N LEU A 72 2.55 -24.30 -7.10
CA LEU A 72 1.24 -23.74 -7.36
C LEU A 72 0.81 -22.76 -6.26
N VAL A 73 1.21 -22.98 -5.00
CA VAL A 73 1.02 -22.01 -3.90
C VAL A 73 1.76 -20.70 -4.20
N ARG A 74 3.01 -20.77 -4.71
CA ARG A 74 3.75 -19.57 -5.15
C ARG A 74 3.04 -18.87 -6.31
N GLN A 75 2.53 -19.62 -7.28
CA GLN A 75 1.76 -19.05 -8.39
C GLN A 75 0.50 -18.32 -7.90
N GLU A 76 -0.29 -18.90 -6.99
CA GLU A 76 -1.45 -18.25 -6.40
C GLU A 76 -1.07 -16.98 -5.62
N PHE A 77 0.03 -17.02 -4.88
CA PHE A 77 0.55 -15.84 -4.19
C PHE A 77 0.89 -14.71 -5.17
N TYR A 78 1.59 -15.01 -6.27
CA TYR A 78 1.90 -14.01 -7.30
C TYR A 78 0.64 -13.49 -7.99
N ALA A 79 -0.35 -14.34 -8.26
CA ALA A 79 -1.63 -13.90 -8.80
C ALA A 79 -2.32 -12.89 -7.86
N LEU A 80 -2.30 -13.14 -6.55
CA LEU A 80 -2.82 -12.20 -5.55
C LEU A 80 -2.07 -10.87 -5.54
N MET A 81 -0.75 -10.88 -5.66
CA MET A 81 0.07 -9.66 -5.76
C MET A 81 -0.27 -8.86 -7.02
N LEU A 82 -0.36 -9.54 -8.16
CA LEU A 82 -0.68 -8.89 -9.43
C LEU A 82 -2.09 -8.29 -9.42
N THR A 83 -3.07 -8.98 -8.85
CA THR A 83 -4.44 -8.45 -8.73
C THR A 83 -4.49 -7.21 -7.83
N HIS A 84 -3.76 -7.20 -6.70
CA HIS A 84 -3.63 -6.01 -5.86
C HIS A 84 -3.00 -4.84 -6.62
N ALA A 85 -1.87 -5.08 -7.29
CA ALA A 85 -1.16 -4.06 -8.07
C ALA A 85 -2.04 -3.50 -9.21
N ALA A 86 -2.75 -4.36 -9.93
CA ALA A 86 -3.68 -3.95 -10.99
C ALA A 86 -4.83 -3.10 -10.44
N THR A 87 -5.40 -3.50 -9.29
CA THR A 87 -6.45 -2.71 -8.61
C THR A 87 -5.94 -1.33 -8.21
N ARG A 88 -4.75 -1.26 -7.60
CA ARG A 88 -4.11 0.00 -7.22
C ARG A 88 -3.78 0.88 -8.42
N ARG A 89 -3.38 0.27 -9.54
CA ARG A 89 -3.15 1.00 -10.79
C ARG A 89 -4.43 1.64 -11.32
N LEU A 90 -5.55 0.92 -11.33
CA LEU A 90 -6.85 1.47 -11.75
C LEU A 90 -7.34 2.57 -10.81
N MET A 91 -7.15 2.42 -9.50
CA MET A 91 -7.43 3.49 -8.54
C MET A 91 -6.58 4.73 -8.79
N TYR A 92 -5.29 4.54 -9.08
CA TYR A 92 -4.40 5.64 -9.44
C TYR A 92 -4.89 6.40 -10.68
N GLU A 93 -5.29 5.68 -11.72
CA GLU A 93 -5.84 6.27 -12.95
C GLU A 93 -7.14 7.03 -12.67
N ALA A 94 -8.08 6.44 -11.92
CA ALA A 94 -9.33 7.10 -11.53
C ALA A 94 -9.13 8.34 -10.64
N ALA A 95 -8.08 8.36 -9.81
CA ALA A 95 -7.72 9.50 -8.99
C ALA A 95 -7.24 10.68 -9.85
N GLN A 96 -6.49 10.42 -10.93
CA GLN A 96 -6.07 11.48 -11.87
C GLN A 96 -7.26 12.18 -12.51
N ASP A 97 -8.35 11.45 -12.78
CA ASP A 97 -9.56 12.00 -13.40
C ASP A 97 -10.46 12.77 -12.41
N SER A 98 -10.18 12.71 -11.10
CA SER A 98 -11.08 13.22 -10.05
C SER A 98 -10.47 14.20 -9.06
N GLU A 99 -9.29 14.77 -9.37
CA GLU A 99 -8.50 15.70 -8.52
C GLU A 99 -8.25 15.18 -7.09
N GLN A 100 -8.40 13.87 -6.87
CA GLN A 100 -8.17 13.22 -5.58
C GLN A 100 -6.78 12.59 -5.55
N ARG A 101 -6.22 12.38 -4.36
CA ARG A 101 -5.00 11.58 -4.25
C ARG A 101 -5.39 10.09 -4.29
N PRO A 102 -4.58 9.23 -4.94
CA PRO A 102 -4.84 7.79 -4.99
C PRO A 102 -5.00 7.14 -3.61
N GLU A 103 -4.28 7.64 -2.60
CA GLU A 103 -4.38 7.18 -1.21
C GLU A 103 -5.70 7.54 -0.50
N ASP A 104 -6.46 8.50 -1.02
CA ASP A 104 -7.74 8.90 -0.42
C ASP A 104 -8.91 8.03 -0.94
N LEU A 105 -8.69 7.26 -2.00
CA LEU A 105 -9.68 6.34 -2.55
C LEU A 105 -9.78 5.05 -1.73
N SER A 106 -11.01 4.61 -1.47
CA SER A 106 -11.27 3.36 -0.75
C SER A 106 -10.95 2.12 -1.59
N PHE A 107 -9.97 1.32 -1.14
CA PHE A 107 -9.61 0.06 -1.79
C PHE A 107 -10.76 -0.96 -1.81
N VAL A 108 -11.50 -1.09 -0.71
CA VAL A 108 -12.68 -1.98 -0.62
C VAL A 108 -13.74 -1.56 -1.64
N HIS A 109 -13.97 -0.25 -1.79
CA HIS A 109 -14.90 0.24 -2.81
C HIS A 109 -14.42 -0.10 -4.22
N ALA A 110 -13.13 0.12 -4.52
CA ALA A 110 -12.55 -0.22 -5.82
C ALA A 110 -12.72 -1.71 -6.16
N VAL A 111 -12.40 -2.62 -5.23
CA VAL A 111 -12.62 -4.07 -5.42
C VAL A 111 -14.08 -4.39 -5.70
N ARG A 112 -15.03 -3.78 -4.99
CA ARG A 112 -16.47 -3.97 -5.23
C ARG A 112 -16.90 -3.49 -6.61
N VAL A 113 -16.39 -2.34 -7.06
CA VAL A 113 -16.66 -1.82 -8.41
C VAL A 113 -16.09 -2.76 -9.46
N LEU A 114 -14.84 -3.21 -9.32
CA LEU A 114 -14.21 -4.16 -10.25
C LEU A 114 -14.97 -5.48 -10.31
N ASN A 115 -15.33 -6.07 -9.18
CA ASN A 115 -16.10 -7.32 -9.14
C ASN A 115 -17.49 -7.18 -9.79
N ARG A 116 -18.10 -5.98 -9.73
CA ARG A 116 -19.38 -5.71 -10.41
C ARG A 116 -19.22 -5.52 -11.92
N ARG A 117 -18.12 -4.92 -12.37
CA ARG A 117 -17.89 -4.54 -13.78
C ARG A 117 -17.17 -5.59 -14.60
N LEU A 118 -16.32 -6.40 -13.99
CA LEU A 118 -15.56 -7.44 -14.70
C LEU A 118 -16.44 -8.46 -15.43
N PRO A 119 -17.60 -8.92 -14.90
CA PRO A 119 -18.51 -9.78 -15.66
C PRO A 119 -19.03 -9.14 -16.96
N GLU A 120 -19.18 -7.81 -16.99
CA GLU A 120 -19.60 -7.06 -18.17
C GLU A 120 -18.46 -6.90 -19.19
N ALA A 121 -17.22 -6.75 -18.70
CA ALA A 121 -16.02 -6.59 -19.53
C ALA A 121 -15.42 -7.91 -20.04
N ALA A 122 -15.64 -9.02 -19.32
CA ALA A 122 -15.15 -10.36 -19.65
C ALA A 122 -16.09 -11.15 -20.56
N ALA A 123 -17.15 -10.52 -21.08
CA ALA A 123 -17.94 -11.07 -22.18
C ALA A 123 -17.08 -11.06 -23.44
N ILE A 124 -16.19 -12.05 -23.57
CA ILE A 124 -15.57 -12.40 -24.85
C ILE A 124 -16.73 -12.92 -25.72
N PRO A 125 -17.06 -12.27 -26.85
CA PRO A 125 -18.04 -12.83 -27.77
C PRO A 125 -17.57 -14.23 -28.21
N PRO A 126 -18.50 -15.18 -28.44
CA PRO A 126 -18.15 -16.53 -28.88
C PRO A 126 -17.34 -16.54 -30.19
#